data_AF-A0A0C9LSM2-F1
#
_entry.id   AF-A0A0C9LSM2-F1
#
_cell.length_a   1.000
_cell.length_b   1.000
_cell.length_c   1.000
_cell.angle_alpha   90.00
_cell.angle_beta   90.00
_cell.angle_gamma   90.00
#
_symmetry.space_group_name_H-M   'P 1'
#
loop_
_entity.id
_entity.type
_entity.pdbx_description
1 polymer ?
#
loop_
_entity_poly.entity_id
_entity_poly.type
_entity_poly.pdbx_seq_one_letter_code
_entity_poly.pdbx_strand_id
1 'polypeptide(L)' 'MAESLLDFSKELDVALLDQVVMTFFTGSGSDQQVAQQLLTQFQDHEEAWTRADAILEKSTAPQTKAGLQQ' A
#
# COMPACT_ATOMS: atom_id res chain seq x y z
N MET A 1 -4.64 12.24 4.10
CA MET A 1 -3.18 12.01 4.28
C MET A 1 -2.74 10.66 3.71
N ALA A 2 -3.43 9.55 4.01
CA ALA A 2 -3.13 8.26 3.37
C ALA A 2 -3.50 8.19 1.87
N GLU A 3 -4.32 9.12 1.38
CA GLU A 3 -4.70 9.24 -0.03
C GLU A 3 -3.52 9.61 -0.95
N SER A 4 -2.42 10.15 -0.41
CA SER A 4 -1.21 10.41 -1.20
C SER A 4 -0.57 9.11 -1.73
N LEU A 5 -0.95 7.95 -1.18
CA LEU A 5 -0.61 6.64 -1.73
C LEU A 5 -1.12 6.48 -3.18
N LEU A 6 -2.25 7.13 -3.50
CA LEU A 6 -2.89 7.11 -4.82
C LEU A 6 -2.40 8.23 -5.74
N ASP A 7 -1.42 9.03 -5.32
CA ASP A 7 -0.82 10.06 -6.15
C ASP A 7 0.32 9.46 -7.00
N PHE A 8 -0.04 8.95 -8.18
CA PHE A 8 0.92 8.33 -9.09
C PHE A 8 1.87 9.33 -9.79
N SER A 9 1.61 10.64 -9.65
CA SER A 9 2.49 11.69 -10.20
C SER A 9 3.79 11.89 -9.42
N LYS A 10 3.92 11.24 -8.25
CA LYS A 10 5.08 11.34 -7.34
C LYS A 10 5.69 9.98 -7.07
N GLU A 11 6.92 9.99 -6.54
CA GLU A 11 7.55 8.78 -6.01
C GLU A 11 6.69 8.18 -4.88
N LEU A 12 6.54 6.85 -4.90
CA LEU A 12 5.78 6.13 -3.89
C LEU A 12 6.45 6.23 -2.53
N ASP A 13 5.70 6.73 -1.54
CA ASP A 13 6.09 6.62 -0.13
C ASP A 13 5.84 5.20 0.37
N VAL A 14 6.88 4.37 0.33
CA VAL A 14 6.81 2.96 0.73
C VAL A 14 6.59 2.82 2.24
N ALA A 15 7.04 3.78 3.06
CA ALA A 15 6.78 3.76 4.50
C ALA A 15 5.30 4.01 4.81
N LEU A 16 4.66 4.90 4.05
CA LEU A 16 3.22 5.12 4.13
C LEU A 16 2.44 3.88 3.68
N LEU A 17 2.86 3.22 2.60
CA LEU A 17 2.27 1.94 2.16
C LEU A 17 2.35 0.89 3.27
N ASP A 18 3.51 0.74 3.91
CA ASP A 18 3.69 -0.20 5.01
C ASP A 18 2.75 0.10 6.18
N GLN A 19 2.54 1.38 6.53
CA GLN A 19 1.58 1.76 7.56
C GLN A 19 0.14 1.40 7.18
N VAL A 20 -0.28 1.67 5.93
CA VAL A 20 -1.63 1.33 5.46
C VAL A 20 -1.84 -0.19 5.46
N VAL A 21 -0.84 -0.96 5.03
CA VAL A 21 -0.87 -2.43 5.10
C VAL A 21 -0.97 -2.90 6.55
N MET A 22 -0.18 -2.34 7.47
CA MET A 22 -0.31 -2.67 8.89
C MET A 22 -1.71 -2.35 9.43
N THR A 23 -2.26 -1.16 9.14
CA THR A 23 -3.61 -0.79 9.54
C THR A 23 -4.67 -1.74 8.96
N PHE A 24 -4.48 -2.23 7.74
CA PHE A 24 -5.37 -3.24 7.16
C PHE A 24 -5.35 -4.57 7.93
N PHE A 25 -4.17 -5.03 8.38
CA PHE A 25 -4.03 -6.29 9.10
C PHE A 25 -4.33 -6.20 10.61
N THR A 26 -3.98 -5.10 11.26
CA THR A 26 -4.06 -4.95 12.73
C THR A 26 -5.10 -3.92 13.18
N GLY A 27 -5.58 -3.07 12.29
CA GLY A 27 -6.64 -2.10 12.58
C GLY A 27 -7.99 -2.77 12.76
N SER A 28 -9.00 -1.97 13.05
CA SER A 28 -10.38 -2.47 13.23
C SER A 28 -11.40 -1.39 12.87
N GLY A 29 -12.60 -1.83 12.49
CA GLY A 29 -13.71 -0.92 12.17
C GLY A 29 -13.38 0.00 11.00
N SER A 30 -13.59 1.31 11.20
CA SER A 30 -13.43 2.33 10.15
C SER A 30 -12.01 2.40 9.59
N ASP A 31 -10.98 2.26 10.44
CA ASP A 31 -9.58 2.40 10.01
C ASP A 31 -9.18 1.25 9.10
N GLN A 32 -9.62 0.03 9.41
CA GLN A 32 -9.39 -1.15 8.57
C GLN A 32 -10.12 -1.03 7.23
N GLN A 33 -11.36 -0.52 7.23
CA GLN A 33 -12.13 -0.31 5.99
C GLN A 33 -11.49 0.73 5.09
N VAL A 34 -11.00 1.84 5.64
CA VAL A 34 -10.29 2.87 4.87
C VAL A 34 -8.99 2.31 4.31
N ALA A 35 -8.22 1.55 5.10
CA ALA A 35 -7.00 0.91 4.63
C ALA A 35 -7.29 -0.09 3.49
N GLN A 36 -8.34 -0.88 3.60
CA GLN A 36 -8.78 -1.79 2.54
C GLN A 36 -9.11 -1.02 1.24
N GLN A 37 -9.89 0.06 1.33
CA GLN A 37 -10.27 0.86 0.16
C GLN A 37 -9.06 1.50 -0.53
N LEU A 38 -8.07 1.97 0.24
CA LEU A 38 -6.85 2.54 -0.30
C LEU A 38 -5.98 1.48 -0.99
N LEU A 39 -5.83 0.29 -0.38
CA LEU A 39 -5.06 -0.80 -0.96
C LEU A 39 -5.71 -1.33 -2.24
N THR A 40 -7.04 -1.48 -2.28
CA THR A 40 -7.75 -1.89 -3.49
C THR A 40 -7.58 -0.87 -4.62
N GLN A 41 -7.79 0.42 -4.34
CA GLN A 41 -7.58 1.47 -5.35
C GLN A 41 -6.13 1.55 -5.83
N PHE A 42 -5.17 1.34 -4.92
CA PHE A 42 -3.77 1.29 -5.29
C PHE A 42 -3.48 0.11 -6.22
N GLN A 43 -3.95 -1.09 -5.89
CA GLN A 43 -3.74 -2.30 -6.70
C GLN A 43 -4.43 -2.24 -8.07
N ASP A 44 -5.60 -1.62 -8.16
CA ASP A 44 -6.37 -1.49 -9.41
C ASP A 44 -5.74 -0.48 -10.39
N HIS A 45 -4.77 0.34 -9.95
CA HIS A 45 -4.15 1.34 -10.79
C HIS A 45 -3.10 0.74 -11.75
N GLU A 46 -3.14 1.11 -13.03
CA GLU A 46 -2.26 0.57 -14.07
C GLU A 46 -0.76 0.82 -13.80
N GLU A 47 -0.41 1.83 -13.03
CA GLU A 47 0.98 2.14 -12.65
C GLU A 47 1.42 1.49 -11.32
N ALA A 48 0.57 0.67 -10.68
CA ALA A 48 0.91 0.06 -9.40
C ALA A 48 1.95 -1.06 -9.54
N TRP A 49 1.84 -1.87 -10.59
CA TRP A 49 2.78 -2.97 -10.84
C TRP A 49 4.20 -2.47 -11.14
N THR A 50 4.36 -1.28 -11.75
CA THR A 50 5.68 -0.69 -12.02
C THR A 50 6.40 -0.26 -10.74
N ARG A 51 5.66 -0.12 -9.64
CA ARG A 51 6.18 0.22 -8.32
C ARG A 51 6.51 -1.03 -7.49
N ALA A 52 6.18 -2.23 -7.96
CA ALA A 52 6.40 -3.48 -7.23
C ALA A 52 7.86 -3.69 -6.85
N ASP A 53 8.81 -3.41 -7.76
CA ASP A 53 10.24 -3.53 -7.48
C ASP A 53 10.66 -2.59 -6.32
N ALA A 54 10.25 -1.32 -6.38
CA ALA A 54 10.54 -0.34 -5.34
C ALA A 54 9.94 -0.73 -3.98
N ILE A 55 8.73 -1.33 -3.98
CA ILE A 55 8.09 -1.83 -2.76
C ILE A 55 8.89 -3.02 -2.20
N LEU A 56 9.25 -4.00 -3.03
CA LEU A 56 10.04 -5.16 -2.60
C LEU A 56 11.40 -4.76 -2.03
N GLU A 57 12.04 -3.76 -2.62
CA GLU A 57 13.36 -3.26 -2.21
C GLU A 57 13.29 -2.43 -0.91
N LYS A 58 12.33 -1.49 -0.82
CA LYS A 58 12.28 -0.49 0.27
C LYS A 58 11.38 -0.88 1.44
N SER A 59 10.37 -1.74 1.23
CA SER A 59 9.43 -2.11 2.30
C SER A 59 10.14 -2.89 3.40
N THR A 60 9.76 -2.62 4.63
CA THR A 60 10.22 -3.34 5.83
C THR A 60 9.15 -4.24 6.41
N ALA A 61 7.89 -4.08 5.99
CA ALA A 61 6.77 -4.89 6.43
C ALA A 61 6.67 -6.18 5.60
N PRO A 62 6.80 -7.37 6.23
CA PRO A 62 6.70 -8.65 5.52
C PRO A 62 5.34 -8.83 4.83
N GLN A 63 4.26 -8.29 5.42
CA GLN A 63 2.91 -8.38 4.85
C GLN A 63 2.77 -7.61 3.53
N THR A 64 3.44 -6.44 3.40
CA THR A 64 3.40 -5.64 2.16
C THR A 64 4.03 -6.40 1.00
N LYS A 65 5.15 -7.10 1.25
CA LYS A 65 5.83 -7.91 0.22
C LYS A 65 5.02 -9.13 -0.17
N ALA A 66 4.45 -9.83 0.82
CA ALA A 66 3.64 -11.02 0.57
C ALA A 66 2.38 -10.71 -0.25
N GLY A 67 1.78 -9.53 -0.07
CA GLY A 67 0.62 -9.10 -0.84
C GLY A 67 0.87 -8.83 -2.33
N LEU A 68 2.13 -8.64 -2.75
CA LEU A 68 2.52 -8.41 -4.15
C LEU A 68 2.97 -9.68 -4.89
N GLN A 69 3.21 -10.78 -4.17
CA GLN A 69 3.68 -12.04 -4.77
C GLN A 69 2.56 -13.03 -5.12
N GLN A 70 1.29 -12.66 -4.90
CA GLN A 70 0.10 -13.47 -5.17
C GLN A 70 -0.74 -12.85 -6.28
#